data_AF-A0A957GMH4-F1
#
_entry.id   AF-A0A957GMH4-F1
#
_cell.length_a   1.000
_cell.length_b   1.000
_cell.length_c   1.000
_cell.angle_alpha   90.00
_cell.angle_beta   90.00
_cell.angle_gamma   90.00
#
_symmetry.space_group_name_H-M   'P 1'
#
loop_
_entity.id
_entity.type
_entity.pdbx_description
1 polymer ?
#
loop_
_entity_poly.entity_id
_entity_poly.type
_entity_poly.pdbx_seq_one_letter_code
_entity_poly.pdbx_strand_id
1 'polypeptide(L)'
;MSSTQDDLKRILSRIDGRSYPAYKDIAGAYEFPQFTLIIDHVQGDPFASPSRVRVRVPQTVAQFPPSLFSNKSRRVGLEGYLAAAFEQACRKAAGRSGSGKSGLMEIDGPGQEVLEQTAVSVTPKYVEARFRVGLPARGRTVLGYAATDMLCEALPQMVQAALLYKNRKPAAVQRYVETNEDADALRAQLAERGLVAFVADGAILPRRSGVDERPLQGNNVIAFQSPASLRVSFTLPNRGEVSGMGIPAGVTLIVGGGFHGKSTL
;
A
#
# COMPACT_ATOMS: atom_id res chain seq x y z
N MET A 1 -13.82 29.79 2.36
CA MET A 1 -14.69 28.99 1.47
C MET A 1 -13.85 27.83 0.98
N SER A 2 -14.28 26.60 1.18
CA SER A 2 -13.60 25.45 0.60
C SER A 2 -13.72 25.53 -0.92
N SER A 3 -12.61 25.36 -1.64
CA SER A 3 -12.68 25.22 -3.10
C SER A 3 -13.30 23.88 -3.43
N THR A 4 -14.08 23.81 -4.51
CA THR A 4 -14.80 22.61 -4.95
C THR A 4 -14.09 21.94 -6.12
N GLN A 5 -14.51 20.72 -6.46
CA GLN A 5 -14.12 20.06 -7.70
C GLN A 5 -14.37 20.96 -8.94
N ASP A 6 -15.46 21.72 -8.98
CA ASP A 6 -15.77 22.60 -10.11
C ASP A 6 -14.82 23.79 -10.18
N ASP A 7 -14.37 24.31 -9.03
CA ASP A 7 -13.35 25.35 -9.00
C ASP A 7 -12.03 24.83 -9.57
N LEU A 8 -11.64 23.60 -9.23
CA LEU A 8 -10.47 22.94 -9.83
C LEU A 8 -10.61 22.80 -11.35
N LYS A 9 -11.77 22.32 -11.84
CA LYS A 9 -12.06 22.21 -13.29
C LYS A 9 -11.94 23.57 -13.99
N ARG A 10 -12.46 24.65 -13.38
CA ARG A 10 -12.35 26.02 -13.92
C ARG A 10 -10.90 26.50 -13.99
N ILE A 11 -10.10 26.24 -12.95
CA ILE A 11 -8.67 26.60 -12.97
C ILE A 11 -7.95 25.83 -14.07
N LEU A 12 -8.15 24.51 -14.16
CA LEU A 12 -7.52 23.65 -15.17
C LEU A 12 -7.86 24.06 -16.60
N SER A 13 -9.12 24.40 -16.88
CA SER A 13 -9.55 24.94 -18.18
C SER A 13 -8.91 26.30 -18.47
N ARG A 14 -8.83 27.20 -17.48
CA ARG A 14 -8.19 28.52 -17.63
C ARG A 14 -6.71 28.46 -17.97
N ILE A 15 -5.99 27.49 -17.39
CA ILE A 15 -4.54 27.32 -17.57
C ILE A 15 -4.17 26.42 -18.76
N ASP A 16 -5.16 25.81 -19.42
CA ASP A 16 -4.93 25.00 -20.62
C ASP A 16 -4.17 25.82 -21.69
N GLY A 17 -3.17 25.20 -22.32
CA GLY A 17 -2.33 25.87 -23.32
C GLY A 17 -1.33 26.90 -22.76
N ARG A 18 -1.35 27.21 -21.45
CA ARG A 18 -0.37 28.12 -20.84
C ARG A 18 0.96 27.42 -20.55
N SER A 19 1.96 28.20 -20.14
CA SER A 19 3.24 27.67 -19.68
C SER A 19 3.06 26.84 -18.40
N TYR A 20 3.87 25.80 -18.26
CA TYR A 20 3.78 24.84 -17.17
C TYR A 20 3.70 25.42 -15.74
N PRO A 21 4.41 26.52 -15.41
CA PRO A 21 4.29 27.14 -14.09
C PRO A 21 2.87 27.56 -13.71
N ALA A 22 1.96 27.69 -14.67
CA ALA A 22 0.54 27.97 -14.41
C ALA A 22 -0.14 26.88 -13.56
N TYR A 23 0.39 25.65 -13.51
CA TYR A 23 -0.10 24.65 -12.57
C TYR A 23 0.03 25.07 -11.10
N LYS A 24 0.89 26.04 -10.74
CA LYS A 24 0.97 26.52 -9.35
C LYS A 24 -0.38 27.05 -8.84
N ASP A 25 -1.25 27.50 -9.74
CA ASP A 25 -2.61 27.97 -9.43
C ASP A 25 -3.51 26.87 -8.84
N ILE A 26 -3.20 25.59 -9.05
CA ILE A 26 -4.01 24.48 -8.50
C ILE A 26 -3.60 24.11 -7.07
N ALA A 27 -2.54 24.68 -6.49
CA ALA A 27 -2.15 24.36 -5.12
C ALA A 27 -3.28 24.72 -4.13
N GLY A 28 -3.63 23.79 -3.24
CA GLY A 28 -4.74 23.98 -2.31
C GLY A 28 -5.52 22.71 -2.02
N ALA A 29 -6.68 22.87 -1.38
CA ALA A 29 -7.59 21.79 -1.03
C ALA A 29 -8.93 21.95 -1.75
N TYR A 30 -9.43 20.86 -2.32
CA TYR A 30 -10.66 20.81 -3.10
C TYR A 30 -11.60 19.74 -2.56
N GLU A 31 -12.84 20.13 -2.28
CA GLU A 31 -13.90 19.22 -1.85
C GLU A 31 -14.50 18.50 -3.05
N PHE A 32 -14.45 17.17 -2.98
CA PHE A 32 -15.14 16.24 -3.85
C PHE A 32 -16.29 15.60 -3.07
N PRO A 33 -17.29 14.99 -3.75
CA PRO A 33 -18.45 14.40 -3.07
C PRO A 33 -18.11 13.37 -1.99
N GLN A 34 -16.99 12.66 -2.11
CA GLN A 34 -16.61 11.55 -1.23
C GLN A 34 -15.31 11.79 -0.44
N PHE A 35 -14.52 12.81 -0.81
CA PHE A 35 -13.19 13.02 -0.26
C PHE A 35 -12.74 14.46 -0.46
N THR A 36 -11.63 14.85 0.17
CA THR A 36 -10.94 16.10 -0.11
C THR A 36 -9.63 15.79 -0.83
N LEU A 37 -9.41 16.39 -1.99
CA LEU A 37 -8.12 16.39 -2.67
C LEU A 37 -7.27 17.54 -2.11
N ILE A 38 -6.04 17.27 -1.73
CA ILE A 38 -5.08 18.25 -1.23
C ILE A 38 -3.85 18.18 -2.12
N ILE A 39 -3.50 19.30 -2.76
CA ILE A 39 -2.31 19.44 -3.60
C ILE A 39 -1.26 20.19 -2.80
N ASP A 40 -0.39 19.44 -2.12
CA ASP A 40 0.62 19.99 -1.20
C ASP A 40 1.77 20.65 -1.95
N HIS A 41 2.18 20.10 -3.09
CA HIS A 41 3.28 20.62 -3.89
C HIS A 41 3.07 20.35 -5.37
N VAL A 42 3.18 21.41 -6.17
CA VAL A 42 3.13 21.35 -7.64
C VAL A 42 4.56 21.34 -8.18
N GLN A 43 4.87 20.37 -9.03
CA GLN A 43 6.18 20.26 -9.69
C GLN A 43 6.46 21.49 -10.57
N GLY A 44 7.71 21.96 -10.62
CA GLY A 44 8.08 23.15 -11.39
C GLY A 44 8.18 22.94 -12.90
N ASP A 45 8.26 21.68 -13.34
CA ASP A 45 8.54 21.28 -14.72
C ASP A 45 7.99 19.85 -14.97
N PRO A 46 7.50 19.51 -16.19
CA PRO A 46 7.04 18.16 -16.52
C PRO A 46 8.07 17.03 -16.35
N PHE A 47 9.37 17.36 -16.30
CA PHE A 47 10.47 16.41 -16.11
C PHE A 47 10.97 16.33 -14.66
N ALA A 48 10.48 17.21 -13.77
CA ALA A 48 10.88 17.22 -12.36
C ALA A 48 10.25 16.06 -11.56
N SER A 49 10.62 15.95 -10.29
CA SER A 49 9.93 15.06 -9.36
C SER A 49 8.43 15.38 -9.33
N PRO A 50 7.54 14.37 -9.41
CA PRO A 50 6.11 14.63 -9.59
C PRO A 50 5.46 15.37 -8.42
N SER A 51 4.33 16.01 -8.71
CA SER A 51 3.56 16.79 -7.74
C SER A 51 3.10 15.90 -6.58
N ARG A 52 3.18 16.40 -5.34
CA ARG A 52 2.76 15.66 -4.15
C ARG A 52 1.32 16.01 -3.81
N VAL A 53 0.49 14.99 -3.69
CA VAL A 53 -0.93 15.13 -3.44
C VAL A 53 -1.39 14.13 -2.39
N ARG A 54 -2.51 14.45 -1.75
CA ARG A 54 -3.17 13.56 -0.81
C ARG A 54 -4.68 13.59 -1.03
N VAL A 55 -5.33 12.47 -0.77
CA VAL A 55 -6.79 12.40 -0.64
C VAL A 55 -7.15 12.06 0.78
N ARG A 56 -8.17 12.72 1.34
CA ARG A 56 -8.75 12.41 2.64
C ARG A 56 -10.20 11.99 2.48
N VAL A 57 -10.50 10.75 2.82
CA VAL A 57 -11.84 10.20 2.83
C VAL A 57 -12.35 10.19 4.28
N PRO A 58 -13.38 10.95 4.65
CA PRO A 58 -13.97 10.88 5.98
C PRO A 58 -14.43 9.46 6.31
N GLN A 59 -14.32 9.02 7.57
CA GLN A 59 -14.77 7.67 7.95
C GLN A 59 -16.28 7.46 7.78
N THR A 60 -17.08 8.53 7.78
CA THR A 60 -18.50 8.49 7.41
C THR A 60 -18.73 7.99 5.99
N VAL A 61 -17.73 8.14 5.11
CA VAL A 61 -17.74 7.67 3.71
C VAL A 61 -16.91 6.40 3.54
N ALA A 62 -15.70 6.34 4.11
CA ALA A 62 -14.79 5.19 4.01
C ALA A 62 -15.35 3.95 4.69
N GLN A 63 -16.03 4.12 5.84
CA GLN A 63 -16.77 3.09 6.59
C GLN A 63 -15.94 1.84 6.94
N PHE A 64 -14.65 1.98 7.21
CA PHE A 64 -13.87 0.86 7.73
C PHE A 64 -14.27 0.59 9.19
N PRO A 65 -14.62 -0.66 9.56
CA PRO A 65 -14.95 -1.01 10.93
C PRO A 65 -13.81 -0.67 11.90
N PRO A 66 -14.09 -0.06 13.07
CA PRO A 66 -13.06 0.24 14.09
C PRO A 66 -12.26 -0.98 14.55
N SER A 67 -12.84 -2.17 14.48
CA SER A 67 -12.17 -3.44 14.79
C SER A 67 -10.96 -3.73 13.89
N LEU A 68 -10.89 -3.14 12.68
CA LEU A 68 -9.78 -3.32 11.74
C LEU A 68 -8.57 -2.42 12.04
N PHE A 69 -8.69 -1.46 12.95
CA PHE A 69 -7.60 -0.54 13.33
C PHE A 69 -7.63 -0.22 14.83
N SER A 70 -8.13 -1.16 15.63
CA SER A 70 -8.33 -1.04 17.08
C SER A 70 -7.02 -1.03 17.87
N ASN A 71 -5.93 -1.53 17.29
CA ASN A 71 -4.58 -1.44 17.84
C ASN A 71 -3.56 -1.16 16.73
N LYS A 72 -2.29 -0.97 17.11
CA LYS A 72 -1.21 -0.63 16.18
C LYS A 72 -1.03 -1.68 15.09
N SER A 73 -0.94 -2.96 15.45
CA SER A 73 -0.73 -4.06 14.49
C SER A 73 -1.85 -4.13 13.46
N ARG A 74 -3.10 -4.02 13.90
CA ARG A 74 -4.25 -4.03 13.00
C ARG A 74 -4.27 -2.81 12.08
N ARG A 75 -4.03 -1.62 12.64
CA ARG A 75 -3.96 -0.36 11.88
C ARG A 75 -2.89 -0.42 10.79
N VAL A 76 -1.68 -0.86 11.13
CA VAL A 76 -0.57 -1.00 10.17
C VAL A 76 -0.91 -2.03 9.08
N GLY A 77 -1.53 -3.16 9.45
CA GLY A 77 -2.05 -4.13 8.48
C GLY A 77 -3.08 -3.54 7.53
N LEU A 78 -4.03 -2.75 8.04
CA LEU A 78 -5.05 -2.09 7.23
C LEU A 78 -4.43 -1.02 6.31
N GLU A 79 -3.50 -0.20 6.82
CA GLU A 79 -2.79 0.81 6.04
C GLU A 79 -2.01 0.16 4.89
N GLY A 80 -1.29 -0.94 5.14
CA GLY A 80 -0.59 -1.71 4.10
C GLY A 80 -1.54 -2.31 3.05
N TYR A 81 -2.66 -2.91 3.48
CA TYR A 81 -3.69 -3.43 2.57
C TYR A 81 -4.24 -2.33 1.64
N LEU A 82 -4.55 -1.15 2.20
CA LEU A 82 -5.09 -0.03 1.45
C LEU A 82 -4.04 0.60 0.53
N ALA A 83 -2.78 0.68 0.94
CA ALA A 83 -1.69 1.14 0.10
C ALA A 83 -1.52 0.25 -1.13
N ALA A 84 -1.52 -1.08 -0.95
CA ALA A 84 -1.49 -2.04 -2.06
C ALA A 84 -2.71 -1.91 -2.98
N ALA A 85 -3.91 -1.73 -2.42
CA ALA A 85 -5.13 -1.53 -3.20
C ALA A 85 -5.10 -0.22 -4.01
N PHE A 86 -4.57 0.86 -3.42
CA PHE A 86 -4.43 2.15 -4.09
C PHE A 86 -3.35 2.10 -5.18
N GLU A 87 -2.25 1.38 -4.95
CA GLU A 87 -1.23 1.14 -5.97
C GLU A 87 -1.80 0.40 -7.19
N GLN A 88 -2.62 -0.62 -6.97
CA GLN A 88 -3.33 -1.30 -8.07
C GLN A 88 -4.28 -0.35 -8.82
N ALA A 89 -4.93 0.57 -8.11
CA ALA A 89 -5.78 1.59 -8.72
C ALA A 89 -4.96 2.58 -9.57
N CYS A 90 -3.81 3.03 -9.07
CA CYS A 90 -2.85 3.85 -9.82
C CYS A 90 -2.41 3.15 -11.12
N ARG A 91 -2.04 1.86 -11.05
CA ARG A 91 -1.61 1.08 -12.23
C ARG A 91 -2.72 0.95 -13.28
N LYS A 92 -3.98 0.88 -12.88
CA LYS A 92 -5.15 0.83 -13.79
C LYS A 92 -5.47 2.19 -14.40
N ALA A 93 -5.29 3.26 -13.64
CA ALA A 93 -5.52 4.63 -14.09
C ALA A 93 -4.35 5.19 -14.91
N ALA A 94 -3.17 4.56 -14.85
CA ALA A 94 -1.98 5.02 -15.55
C ALA A 94 -2.18 4.99 -17.07
N GLY A 95 -2.24 6.18 -17.67
CA GLY A 95 -2.15 6.40 -19.10
C GLY A 95 -1.08 7.46 -19.37
N ARG A 96 -0.13 7.20 -20.27
CA ARG A 96 0.87 8.20 -20.67
C ARG A 96 0.18 9.28 -21.52
N SER A 97 0.06 10.49 -20.98
CA SER A 97 -0.62 11.60 -21.65
C SER A 97 0.32 12.79 -21.85
N GLY A 98 1.28 12.67 -22.78
CA GLY A 98 2.19 13.76 -23.13
C GLY A 98 3.67 13.49 -22.84
N SER A 99 4.40 14.52 -22.42
CA SER A 99 5.86 14.50 -22.23
C SER A 99 6.29 14.18 -20.80
N GLY A 100 7.50 13.63 -20.61
CA GLY A 100 8.09 13.43 -19.28
C GLY A 100 7.28 12.47 -18.40
N LYS A 101 6.90 12.90 -17.21
CA LYS A 101 6.09 12.12 -16.26
C LYS A 101 4.57 12.32 -16.46
N SER A 102 4.15 12.96 -17.53
CA SER A 102 2.72 13.25 -17.78
C SER A 102 1.86 12.00 -17.76
N GLY A 103 0.78 12.04 -16.97
CA GLY A 103 -0.11 10.89 -16.83
C GLY A 103 0.23 9.94 -15.67
N LEU A 104 1.36 10.16 -15.01
CA LEU A 104 1.80 9.32 -13.88
C LEU A 104 0.90 9.53 -12.67
N MET A 105 0.44 8.44 -12.09
CA MET A 105 -0.03 8.38 -10.71
C MET A 105 0.73 7.26 -10.01
N GLU A 106 1.40 7.58 -8.91
CA GLU A 106 2.17 6.58 -8.15
C GLU A 106 2.07 6.85 -6.65
N ILE A 107 1.86 5.78 -5.89
CA ILE A 107 1.95 5.78 -4.44
C ILE A 107 3.25 5.07 -4.06
N ASP A 108 3.80 5.40 -2.90
CA ASP A 108 4.86 4.61 -2.29
C ASP A 108 4.26 3.30 -1.77
N GLY A 109 4.07 2.34 -2.68
CA GLY A 109 3.35 1.09 -2.44
C GLY A 109 4.17 0.09 -1.62
N PRO A 110 3.51 -0.82 -0.89
CA PRO A 110 4.21 -1.82 -0.08
C PRO A 110 4.81 -2.94 -0.95
N GLY A 111 5.89 -3.53 -0.45
CA GLY A 111 6.47 -4.77 -0.97
C GLY A 111 5.68 -6.02 -0.54
N GLN A 112 6.37 -7.12 -0.28
CA GLN A 112 5.75 -8.28 0.39
C GLN A 112 5.60 -8.06 1.91
N GLU A 113 6.37 -7.13 2.47
CA GLU A 113 6.38 -6.76 3.87
C GLU A 113 5.21 -5.83 4.22
N VAL A 114 4.77 -5.91 5.48
CA VAL A 114 3.84 -4.93 6.07
C VAL A 114 4.64 -4.03 7.00
N LEU A 115 4.85 -2.78 6.58
CA LEU A 115 5.62 -1.78 7.31
C LEU A 115 4.70 -0.62 7.73
N GLU A 116 5.03 0.01 8.86
CA GLU A 116 4.42 1.29 9.22
C GLU A 116 4.95 2.36 8.26
N GLN A 117 4.09 2.82 7.35
CA GLN A 117 4.44 3.73 6.26
C GLN A 117 3.57 4.99 6.28
N THR A 118 4.02 6.01 5.57
CA THR A 118 3.28 7.28 5.46
C THR A 118 2.33 7.35 4.26
N ALA A 119 2.41 6.37 3.36
CA ALA A 119 1.65 6.32 2.12
C ALA A 119 0.13 6.27 2.36
N VAL A 120 -0.31 5.52 3.37
CA VAL A 120 -1.70 5.50 3.81
C VAL A 120 -1.75 5.66 5.33
N SER A 121 -2.71 6.43 5.82
CA SER A 121 -2.98 6.57 7.24
C SER A 121 -4.46 6.37 7.53
N VAL A 122 -4.76 5.52 8.50
CA VAL A 122 -6.13 5.27 8.97
C VAL A 122 -6.30 5.83 10.37
N THR A 123 -7.29 6.69 10.54
CA THR A 123 -7.66 7.29 11.83
C THR A 123 -9.16 7.08 12.10
N PRO A 124 -9.63 7.34 13.32
CA PRO A 124 -11.07 7.37 13.61
C PRO A 124 -11.85 8.44 12.81
N LYS A 125 -11.16 9.44 12.25
CA LYS A 125 -11.80 10.56 11.53
C LYS A 125 -11.80 10.36 10.01
N TYR A 126 -10.71 9.83 9.45
CA TYR A 126 -10.52 9.69 8.01
C TYR A 126 -9.52 8.59 7.65
N VAL A 127 -9.58 8.18 6.38
CA VAL A 127 -8.52 7.47 5.65
C VAL A 127 -7.83 8.46 4.73
N GLU A 128 -6.50 8.55 4.81
CA GLU A 128 -5.68 9.41 3.96
C GLU A 128 -4.75 8.57 3.09
N ALA A 129 -4.68 8.85 1.79
CA ALA A 129 -3.67 8.30 0.90
C ALA A 129 -2.79 9.42 0.34
N ARG A 130 -1.47 9.23 0.37
CA ARG A 130 -0.45 10.17 -0.10
C ARG A 130 0.25 9.60 -1.31
N PHE A 131 0.26 10.35 -2.39
CA PHE A 131 0.76 9.87 -3.67
C PHE A 131 1.29 11.02 -4.50
N ARG A 132 1.84 10.67 -5.66
CA ARG A 132 2.47 11.58 -6.59
C ARG A 132 1.73 11.57 -7.92
N VAL A 133 1.60 12.75 -8.52
CA VAL A 133 0.96 12.92 -9.83
C VAL A 133 1.85 13.70 -10.78
N GLY A 134 2.06 13.12 -11.95
CA GLY A 134 2.73 13.79 -13.07
C GLY A 134 1.71 14.58 -13.88
N LEU A 135 1.52 15.85 -13.53
CA LEU A 135 0.60 16.77 -14.19
C LEU A 135 0.86 16.84 -15.71
N PRO A 136 -0.17 16.58 -16.55
CA PRO A 136 -0.04 16.47 -18.00
C PRO A 136 0.50 17.72 -18.71
N ALA A 137 1.40 17.51 -19.67
CA ALA A 137 1.93 18.56 -20.53
C ALA A 137 2.41 18.05 -21.89
N ARG A 138 2.40 18.94 -22.89
CA ARG A 138 3.09 18.75 -24.18
C ARG A 138 4.28 19.71 -24.21
N GLY A 139 5.50 19.18 -24.09
CA GLY A 139 6.66 20.01 -23.81
C GLY A 139 6.45 20.78 -22.49
N ARG A 140 6.54 22.11 -22.53
CA ARG A 140 6.27 22.99 -21.37
C ARG A 140 4.87 23.60 -21.38
N THR A 141 3.97 23.09 -22.21
CA THR A 141 2.60 23.58 -22.34
C THR A 141 1.65 22.70 -21.54
N VAL A 142 0.83 23.32 -20.69
CA VAL A 142 -0.18 22.64 -19.87
C VAL A 142 -1.23 21.95 -20.74
N LEU A 143 -1.56 20.70 -20.40
CA LEU A 143 -2.71 19.97 -20.93
C LEU A 143 -3.81 19.92 -19.85
N GLY A 144 -4.58 20.99 -19.73
CA GLY A 144 -5.56 21.20 -18.66
C GLY A 144 -6.74 20.23 -18.73
N TYR A 145 -7.20 19.88 -19.93
CA TYR A 145 -8.24 18.85 -20.11
C TYR A 145 -7.77 17.47 -19.67
N ALA A 146 -6.54 17.07 -20.05
CA ALA A 146 -5.96 15.80 -19.58
C ALA A 146 -5.75 15.78 -18.06
N ALA A 147 -5.37 16.92 -17.46
CA ALA A 147 -5.30 17.06 -16.01
C ALA A 147 -6.68 16.98 -15.34
N THR A 148 -7.73 17.45 -16.02
CA THR A 148 -9.11 17.31 -15.57
C THR A 148 -9.53 15.85 -15.57
N ASP A 149 -9.32 15.12 -16.67
CA ASP A 149 -9.62 13.68 -16.73
C ASP A 149 -8.87 12.91 -15.63
N MET A 150 -7.59 13.26 -15.41
CA MET A 150 -6.76 12.67 -14.38
C MET A 150 -7.30 12.93 -12.96
N LEU A 151 -7.45 14.19 -12.56
CA LEU A 151 -7.73 14.57 -11.17
C LEU A 151 -9.23 14.55 -10.83
N CYS A 152 -10.09 14.78 -11.83
CA CYS A 152 -11.52 14.92 -11.63
C CYS A 152 -12.34 13.70 -12.05
N GLU A 153 -11.81 12.81 -12.89
CA GLU A 153 -12.55 11.63 -13.37
C GLU A 153 -11.89 10.33 -12.92
N ALA A 154 -10.59 10.14 -13.15
CA ALA A 154 -9.87 8.93 -12.77
C ALA A 154 -9.63 8.82 -11.25
N LEU A 155 -9.21 9.91 -10.60
CA LEU A 155 -8.93 9.90 -9.16
C LEU A 155 -10.15 9.51 -8.30
N PRO A 156 -11.38 10.04 -8.53
CA PRO A 156 -12.56 9.56 -7.81
C PRO A 156 -12.80 8.05 -7.96
N GLN A 157 -12.59 7.49 -9.15
CA GLN A 157 -12.73 6.04 -9.37
C GLN A 157 -11.68 5.26 -8.57
N MET A 158 -10.44 5.75 -8.50
CA MET A 158 -9.39 5.14 -7.68
C MET A 158 -9.74 5.17 -6.18
N VAL A 159 -10.22 6.31 -5.68
CA VAL A 159 -10.66 6.46 -4.29
C VAL A 159 -11.79 5.47 -3.98
N GLN A 160 -12.80 5.39 -4.85
CA GLN A 160 -13.88 4.41 -4.70
C GLN A 160 -13.36 2.98 -4.71
N ALA A 161 -12.45 2.67 -5.64
CA ALA A 161 -11.92 1.34 -5.85
C ALA A 161 -10.84 0.94 -4.86
N ALA A 162 -10.40 1.78 -3.94
CA ALA A 162 -9.34 1.43 -2.97
C ALA A 162 -9.71 1.77 -1.53
N LEU A 163 -10.33 2.93 -1.29
CA LEU A 163 -10.45 3.55 0.04
C LEU A 163 -11.88 3.51 0.61
N LEU A 164 -12.82 2.79 -0.02
CA LEU A 164 -14.17 2.60 0.51
C LEU A 164 -14.40 1.14 0.88
N TYR A 165 -14.76 0.88 2.14
CA TYR A 165 -14.93 -0.47 2.67
C TYR A 165 -15.99 -1.28 1.91
N LYS A 166 -17.11 -0.66 1.53
CA LYS A 166 -18.18 -1.30 0.73
C LYS A 166 -17.71 -1.89 -0.60
N ASN A 167 -16.61 -1.36 -1.15
CA ASN A 167 -16.03 -1.82 -2.40
C ASN A 167 -14.92 -2.85 -2.18
N ARG A 168 -14.57 -3.18 -0.94
CA ARG A 168 -13.58 -4.20 -0.58
C ARG A 168 -14.27 -5.53 -0.29
N LYS A 169 -13.49 -6.61 -0.27
CA LYS A 169 -13.97 -7.93 0.18
C LYS A 169 -13.74 -8.02 1.69
N PRO A 170 -14.78 -7.95 2.54
CA PRO A 170 -14.62 -7.91 4.00
C PRO A 170 -13.67 -8.97 4.54
N ALA A 171 -13.87 -10.23 4.13
CA ALA A 171 -13.04 -11.36 4.54
C ALA A 171 -11.57 -11.22 4.15
N ALA A 172 -11.26 -10.60 3.01
CA ALA A 172 -9.88 -10.39 2.57
C ALA A 172 -9.18 -9.29 3.39
N VAL A 173 -9.90 -8.19 3.69
CA VAL A 173 -9.36 -7.11 4.55
C VAL A 173 -9.10 -7.64 5.95
N GLN A 174 -10.09 -8.34 6.52
CA GLN A 174 -10.01 -8.93 7.85
C GLN A 174 -8.84 -9.90 7.95
N ARG A 175 -8.74 -10.86 7.02
CA ARG A 175 -7.62 -11.80 6.99
C ARG A 175 -6.25 -11.12 6.92
N TYR A 176 -6.11 -10.07 6.13
CA TYR A 176 -4.83 -9.33 6.02
C TYR A 176 -4.45 -8.67 7.35
N VAL A 177 -5.41 -7.98 7.97
CA VAL A 177 -5.27 -7.30 9.25
C VAL A 177 -4.93 -8.28 10.38
N GLU A 178 -5.68 -9.37 10.47
CA GLU A 178 -5.49 -10.43 11.47
C GLU A 178 -4.15 -11.15 11.30
N THR A 179 -3.72 -11.40 10.05
CA THR A 179 -2.41 -12.01 9.79
C THR A 179 -1.26 -11.11 10.27
N ASN A 180 -1.38 -9.80 10.11
CA ASN A 180 -0.36 -8.87 10.61
C ASN A 180 -0.30 -8.84 12.14
N GLU A 181 -1.47 -8.83 12.80
CA GLU A 181 -1.56 -8.92 14.26
C GLU A 181 -1.01 -10.24 14.81
N ASP A 182 -1.35 -11.35 14.17
CA ASP A 182 -0.82 -12.67 14.54
C ASP A 182 0.71 -12.73 14.39
N ALA A 183 1.28 -12.10 13.36
CA ALA A 183 2.72 -12.04 13.15
C ALA A 183 3.43 -11.21 14.25
N ASP A 184 2.84 -10.08 14.65
CA ASP A 184 3.35 -9.27 15.78
C ASP A 184 3.24 -10.03 17.10
N ALA A 185 2.09 -10.66 17.35
CA ALA A 185 1.82 -11.44 18.56
C ALA A 185 2.75 -12.65 18.70
N LEU A 186 3.08 -13.32 17.59
CA LEU A 186 4.05 -14.41 17.58
C LEU A 186 5.45 -13.90 17.92
N ARG A 187 5.90 -12.81 17.25
CA ARG A 187 7.22 -12.21 17.49
C ARG A 187 7.41 -11.78 18.94
N ALA A 188 6.38 -11.23 19.57
CA ALA A 188 6.43 -10.81 20.98
C ALA A 188 6.66 -11.99 21.95
N GLN A 189 6.21 -13.20 21.61
CA GLN A 189 6.34 -14.39 22.45
C GLN A 189 7.70 -15.11 22.31
N LEU A 190 8.54 -14.76 21.32
CA LEU A 190 9.77 -15.51 21.04
C LEU A 190 10.78 -15.44 22.19
N ALA A 191 11.08 -14.23 22.68
CA ALA A 191 12.11 -14.00 23.69
C ALA A 191 11.79 -14.70 25.02
N GLU A 192 10.53 -14.63 25.46
CA GLU A 192 10.05 -15.27 26.69
C GLU A 192 10.15 -16.80 26.64
N ARG A 193 10.14 -17.38 25.43
CA ARG A 193 10.31 -18.82 25.19
C ARG A 193 11.76 -19.22 24.90
N GLY A 194 12.70 -18.29 25.03
CA GLY A 194 14.11 -18.54 24.73
C GLY A 194 14.39 -18.81 23.25
N LEU A 195 13.52 -18.34 22.35
CA LEU A 195 13.63 -18.51 20.90
C LEU A 195 14.08 -17.20 20.24
N VAL A 196 14.88 -17.31 19.17
CA VAL A 196 15.32 -16.18 18.36
C VAL A 196 14.62 -16.12 17.00
N ALA A 197 14.03 -17.22 16.56
CA ALA A 197 13.27 -17.30 15.32
C ALA A 197 12.24 -18.43 15.36
N PHE A 198 11.24 -18.33 14.48
CA PHE A 198 10.21 -19.35 14.28
C PHE A 198 9.89 -19.47 12.79
N VAL A 199 9.80 -20.70 12.28
CA VAL A 199 9.39 -20.99 10.90
C VAL A 199 8.16 -21.89 10.93
N ALA A 200 7.02 -21.36 10.50
CA ALA A 200 5.75 -22.08 10.54
C ALA A 200 5.75 -23.32 9.63
N ASP A 201 5.15 -24.41 10.10
CA ASP A 201 4.84 -25.55 9.25
C ASP A 201 3.95 -25.09 8.07
N GLY A 202 4.28 -25.55 6.86
CA GLY A 202 3.60 -25.16 5.63
C GLY A 202 4.11 -23.86 4.99
N ALA A 203 5.12 -23.19 5.56
CA ALA A 203 5.69 -21.98 4.97
C ALA A 203 6.30 -22.25 3.58
N ILE A 204 6.09 -21.32 2.64
CA ILE A 204 6.73 -21.33 1.33
C ILE A 204 7.88 -20.32 1.37
N LEU A 205 9.08 -20.83 1.64
CA LEU A 205 10.31 -20.03 1.74
C LEU A 205 10.91 -19.61 0.38
N PRO A 206 10.92 -20.44 -0.67
CA PRO A 206 11.52 -20.02 -1.93
C PRO A 206 10.73 -18.88 -2.59
N ARG A 207 11.46 -17.85 -3.02
CA ARG A 207 10.94 -16.75 -3.83
C ARG A 207 10.68 -17.21 -5.27
N ARG A 208 9.80 -16.51 -5.97
CA ARG A 208 9.43 -16.79 -7.36
C ARG A 208 10.63 -16.66 -8.30
N SER A 209 11.50 -15.69 -8.05
CA SER A 209 12.78 -15.54 -8.76
C SER A 209 13.77 -14.69 -7.95
N GLY A 210 14.97 -14.47 -8.50
CA GLY A 210 15.97 -13.57 -7.89
C GLY A 210 15.51 -12.11 -7.75
N VAL A 211 14.59 -11.67 -8.60
CA VAL A 211 14.09 -10.28 -8.70
C VAL A 211 12.62 -10.12 -8.32
N ASP A 212 11.94 -11.21 -7.92
CA ASP A 212 10.53 -11.22 -7.56
C ASP A 212 10.35 -11.95 -6.24
N GLU A 213 10.03 -11.16 -5.21
CA GLU A 213 9.97 -11.61 -3.82
C GLU A 213 8.72 -12.42 -3.48
N ARG A 214 7.74 -12.48 -4.38
CA ARG A 214 6.53 -13.29 -4.15
C ARG A 214 6.90 -14.76 -3.98
N PRO A 215 6.11 -15.56 -3.23
CA PRO A 215 6.39 -16.98 -3.08
C PRO A 215 6.43 -17.72 -4.43
N LEU A 216 7.31 -18.72 -4.53
CA LEU A 216 7.35 -19.67 -5.64
C LEU A 216 6.00 -20.39 -5.75
N GLN A 217 5.54 -20.58 -6.98
CA GLN A 217 4.27 -21.24 -7.29
C GLN A 217 4.51 -22.48 -8.15
N GLY A 218 3.62 -23.47 -8.04
CA GLY A 218 3.63 -24.68 -8.85
C GLY A 218 3.60 -25.96 -8.00
N ASN A 219 3.49 -27.09 -8.69
CA ASN A 219 3.27 -28.39 -8.03
C ASN A 219 4.52 -28.95 -7.34
N ASN A 220 5.70 -28.43 -7.66
CA ASN A 220 6.99 -28.91 -7.13
C ASN A 220 7.50 -28.06 -5.96
N VAL A 221 6.67 -27.16 -5.42
CA VAL A 221 7.06 -26.34 -4.28
C VAL A 221 6.93 -27.17 -3.00
N ILE A 222 8.05 -27.36 -2.31
CA ILE A 222 8.11 -28.08 -1.05
C ILE A 222 7.82 -27.09 0.08
N ALA A 223 6.70 -27.30 0.77
CA ALA A 223 6.37 -26.51 1.95
C ALA A 223 7.27 -26.93 3.12
N PHE A 224 7.65 -25.96 3.95
CA PHE A 224 8.52 -26.21 5.11
C PHE A 224 7.84 -27.15 6.10
N GLN A 225 8.59 -28.11 6.62
CA GLN A 225 8.13 -29.02 7.67
C GLN A 225 9.18 -29.07 8.77
N SER A 226 8.73 -28.83 10.00
CA SER A 226 9.61 -28.78 11.16
C SER A 226 10.07 -30.17 11.58
N PRO A 227 11.34 -30.35 11.98
CA PRO A 227 11.77 -31.57 12.62
C PRO A 227 11.13 -31.68 14.01
N ALA A 228 10.73 -32.90 14.40
CA ALA A 228 10.00 -33.14 15.65
C ALA A 228 10.75 -32.61 16.90
N SER A 229 12.08 -32.65 16.89
CA SER A 229 12.93 -32.18 17.99
C SER A 229 12.96 -30.66 18.17
N LEU A 230 12.59 -29.87 17.16
CA LEU A 230 12.54 -28.40 17.22
C LEU A 230 11.12 -27.86 17.06
N ARG A 231 10.11 -28.74 17.01
CA ARG A 231 8.73 -28.34 16.79
C ARG A 231 8.15 -27.74 18.07
N VAL A 232 7.63 -26.52 17.95
CA VAL A 232 6.94 -25.79 19.03
C VAL A 232 5.61 -25.25 18.51
N SER A 233 4.72 -24.88 19.43
CA SER A 233 3.40 -24.33 19.12
C SER A 233 3.16 -22.99 19.82
N PHE A 234 2.51 -22.08 19.11
CA PHE A 234 2.09 -20.77 19.59
C PHE A 234 0.59 -20.62 19.44
N THR A 235 -0.06 -20.00 20.43
CA THR A 235 -1.46 -19.59 20.32
C THR A 235 -1.49 -18.11 19.90
N LEU A 236 -2.13 -17.84 18.77
CA LEU A 236 -2.26 -16.51 18.18
C LEU A 236 -3.69 -15.99 18.36
N PRO A 237 -3.88 -14.66 18.46
CA PRO A 237 -5.19 -14.08 18.78
C PRO A 237 -6.26 -14.32 17.72
N ASN A 238 -5.89 -14.50 16.44
CA ASN A 238 -6.87 -14.67 15.36
C ASN A 238 -6.82 -16.07 14.75
N ARG A 239 -5.65 -16.52 14.29
CA ARG A 239 -5.48 -17.84 13.66
C ARG A 239 -5.56 -19.01 14.64
N GLY A 240 -5.45 -18.76 15.94
CA GLY A 240 -5.39 -19.80 16.96
C GLY A 240 -4.02 -20.47 17.00
N GLU A 241 -3.98 -21.78 17.18
CA GLU A 241 -2.72 -22.51 17.32
C GLU A 241 -1.96 -22.64 15.98
N VAL A 242 -0.67 -22.33 16.00
CA VAL A 242 0.27 -22.53 14.89
C VAL A 242 1.50 -23.27 15.39
N SER A 243 1.90 -24.30 14.64
CA SER A 243 3.07 -25.12 14.93
C SER A 243 4.16 -24.88 13.89
N GLY A 244 5.42 -25.03 14.30
CA GLY A 244 6.58 -24.78 13.45
C GLY A 244 7.90 -25.00 14.17
N MET A 245 9.00 -24.68 13.50
CA MET A 245 10.35 -24.89 14.01
C MET A 245 10.74 -23.67 14.85
N GLY A 246 10.94 -23.87 16.14
CA GLY A 246 11.50 -22.87 17.04
C GLY A 246 13.02 -22.96 17.06
N ILE A 247 13.71 -21.87 16.76
CA ILE A 247 15.17 -21.79 16.84
C ILE A 247 15.55 -21.18 18.19
N PRO A 248 16.21 -21.94 19.09
CA PRO A 248 16.59 -21.45 20.41
C PRO A 248 17.72 -20.42 20.33
N ALA A 249 17.86 -19.61 21.38
CA ALA A 249 19.02 -18.76 21.57
C ALA A 249 20.32 -19.60 21.64
N GLY A 250 21.41 -19.06 21.09
CA GLY A 250 22.70 -19.74 20.99
C GLY A 250 23.18 -19.85 19.55
N VAL A 251 23.98 -20.87 19.26
CA VAL A 251 24.51 -21.13 17.91
C VAL A 251 23.70 -22.22 17.23
N THR A 252 23.07 -21.89 16.11
CA THR A 252 22.36 -22.85 15.23
C THR A 252 23.11 -23.00 13.92
N LEU A 253 23.42 -24.25 13.53
CA LEU A 253 24.09 -24.57 12.26
C LEU A 253 23.09 -25.18 11.26
N ILE A 254 22.94 -24.54 10.10
CA ILE A 254 22.16 -25.05 8.98
C ILE A 254 23.13 -25.67 7.97
N VAL A 255 23.17 -27.00 7.89
CA VAL A 255 24.12 -27.79 7.07
C VAL A 255 23.42 -28.52 5.92
N GLY A 256 24.20 -28.98 4.93
CA GLY A 256 23.69 -29.70 3.75
C GLY A 256 24.42 -29.36 2.46
N GLY A 257 24.20 -30.15 1.40
CA GLY A 257 24.84 -29.97 0.09
C GLY A 257 24.51 -28.66 -0.62
N GLY A 258 25.27 -28.31 -1.67
CA GLY A 258 24.98 -27.14 -2.52
C GLY A 258 23.58 -27.23 -3.13
N PHE A 259 22.86 -26.10 -3.22
CA PHE A 259 21.49 -26.02 -3.78
C PHE A 259 20.38 -26.78 -3.03
N HIS A 260 20.60 -27.16 -1.77
CA HIS A 260 19.61 -27.84 -0.92
C HIS A 260 18.78 -26.88 -0.03
N GLY A 261 18.61 -25.60 -0.42
CA GLY A 261 17.72 -24.66 0.27
C GLY A 261 18.26 -24.00 1.56
N LYS A 262 19.52 -24.23 1.93
CA LYS A 262 20.12 -23.65 3.15
C LYS A 262 20.06 -22.12 3.24
N SER A 263 20.26 -21.42 2.12
CA SER A 263 20.20 -19.95 2.05
C SER A 263 18.78 -19.44 1.80
N THR A 264 17.86 -20.34 1.45
CA THR A 264 16.44 -20.04 1.29
C THR A 264 15.73 -20.03 2.65
N LEU A 265 16.14 -20.94 3.54
CA LEU A 265 15.81 -20.92 4.96
C LEU A 265 16.57 -19.79 5.68
#